data_AF-A0AAV9QB76-F1
#
_entry.id   AF-A0AAV9QB76-F1
#
_cell.length_a   1.000
_cell.length_b   1.000
_cell.length_c   1.000
_cell.angle_alpha   90.00
_cell.angle_beta   90.00
_cell.angle_gamma   90.00
#
_symmetry.space_group_name_H-M   'P 1'
#
loop_
_entity.id
_entity.type
_entity.pdbx_description
1 polymer ?
#
loop_
_entity_poly.entity_id
_entity_poly.type
_entity_poly.pdbx_seq_one_letter_code
_entity_poly.pdbx_strand_id
1 'polypeptide(L)'
;MGLGVDNVLEIEVMQVGQDENGEPSLFWAMRGGGGGVWGVISSMTIRAHAVPDGGLSHVLMIKTGTFCPDSSPFGYGWLKAMWRRFSAWTLMVNHKVSTQASFFIDTSNYTMGGLCAVTWRFNFEYFYAHAEPDYRLFRDRLKAVLAPTTVLERNFNSVFEYVLSIPADKFLLAVNNPLPAPQQQPSDAATGSQNSVIVSRDAMKTKFAATRMEVLDICVASLLNPDPTSPDPAGYRCGFHFLYTSLTGNLGSPRPDDTAISPGFRSAVMMWNARTLSTQQSVDILYGIGQNSYFSESSYVMHNWTSRYWGQALYDQLLTIKKAHDPGDHFWCHHYVADNPHDTYGDPLSAAANLASILIKSAACFCNCLMFPI
;
A
#
# COMPACT_ATOMS: atom_id res chain seq x y z
N MET A 1 -5.73 -15.38 -4.17
CA MET A 1 -6.90 -15.91 -3.44
C MET A 1 -7.80 -14.78 -2.91
N GLY A 2 -8.07 -13.73 -3.70
CA GLY A 2 -8.71 -12.51 -3.18
C GLY A 2 -7.78 -11.70 -2.26
N LEU A 3 -8.33 -10.67 -1.63
CA LEU A 3 -7.69 -9.87 -0.59
C LEU A 3 -7.83 -10.54 0.78
N GLY A 4 -7.07 -10.10 1.78
CA GLY A 4 -7.21 -10.59 3.16
C GLY A 4 -8.63 -10.48 3.70
N VAL A 5 -9.32 -9.37 3.43
CA VAL A 5 -10.73 -9.15 3.82
C VAL A 5 -11.71 -10.13 3.17
N ASP A 6 -11.39 -10.69 2.00
CA ASP A 6 -12.21 -11.67 1.30
C ASP A 6 -12.15 -13.06 1.95
N ASN A 7 -11.16 -13.26 2.83
CA ASN A 7 -10.87 -14.53 3.46
C ASN A 7 -11.31 -14.60 4.92
N VAL A 8 -11.85 -13.51 5.47
CA VAL A 8 -12.44 -13.52 6.81
C VAL A 8 -13.83 -14.17 6.74
N LEU A 9 -14.03 -15.20 7.55
CA LEU A 9 -15.25 -16.01 7.62
C LEU A 9 -16.09 -15.68 8.86
N GLU A 10 -15.43 -15.28 9.95
CA GLU A 10 -16.07 -14.96 11.22
C GLU A 10 -15.17 -13.99 12.00
N ILE A 11 -15.78 -13.13 12.81
CA ILE A 11 -15.10 -12.20 13.70
C ILE A 11 -15.83 -12.25 15.04
N GLU A 12 -15.09 -12.53 16.11
CA GLU A 12 -15.56 -12.27 17.48
C GLU A 12 -15.13 -10.87 17.88
N VAL A 13 -16.11 -10.03 18.24
CA VAL A 13 -15.89 -8.61 18.54
C VAL A 13 -16.60 -8.23 19.83
N MET A 14 -15.87 -7.54 20.71
CA MET A 14 -16.41 -6.94 21.91
C MET A 14 -16.83 -5.50 21.63
N GLN A 15 -18.10 -5.20 21.87
CA GLN A 15 -18.70 -3.87 21.71
C GLN A 15 -19.15 -3.31 23.07
N VAL A 16 -19.31 -1.99 23.16
CA VAL A 16 -19.77 -1.36 24.39
C VAL A 16 -21.29 -1.50 24.49
N GLY A 17 -21.77 -2.25 25.48
CA GLY A 17 -23.21 -2.34 25.79
C GLY A 17 -24.04 -3.15 24.80
N GLN A 18 -23.42 -3.97 23.95
CA GLN A 18 -24.08 -4.87 23.01
C GLN A 18 -23.68 -6.31 23.28
N ASP A 19 -24.63 -7.24 23.20
CA ASP A 19 -24.45 -8.70 23.39
C ASP A 19 -25.23 -9.48 22.31
N GLU A 20 -25.12 -9.03 21.07
CA GLU A 20 -25.82 -9.61 19.92
C GLU A 20 -24.91 -10.57 19.13
N ASN A 21 -25.48 -11.70 18.72
CA ASN A 21 -24.79 -12.70 17.90
C ASN A 21 -25.34 -12.67 16.47
N GLY A 22 -24.45 -12.68 15.48
CA GLY A 22 -24.81 -12.92 14.08
C GLY A 22 -25.30 -11.69 13.32
N GLU A 23 -24.60 -10.57 13.43
CA GLU A 23 -24.90 -9.29 12.75
C GLU A 23 -24.23 -9.19 11.35
N PRO A 24 -24.94 -9.44 10.23
CA PRO A 24 -24.30 -9.55 8.91
C PRO A 24 -23.83 -8.21 8.36
N SER A 25 -24.53 -7.11 8.71
CA SER A 25 -24.16 -5.74 8.34
C SER A 25 -22.83 -5.33 8.99
N LEU A 26 -22.67 -5.62 10.28
CA LEU A 26 -21.43 -5.38 11.02
C LEU A 26 -20.29 -6.24 10.47
N PHE A 27 -20.54 -7.53 10.22
CA PHE A 27 -19.56 -8.41 9.60
C PHE A 27 -19.08 -7.90 8.24
N TRP A 28 -20.00 -7.46 7.38
CA TRP A 28 -19.68 -6.82 6.10
C TRP A 28 -18.83 -5.56 6.28
N ALA A 29 -19.19 -4.69 7.24
CA ALA A 29 -18.48 -3.44 7.51
C ALA A 29 -17.05 -3.69 8.01
N MET A 30 -16.85 -4.66 8.91
CA MET A 30 -15.53 -5.02 9.42
C MET A 30 -14.61 -5.58 8.33
N ARG A 31 -15.15 -6.14 7.24
CA ARG A 31 -14.38 -6.61 6.08
C ARG A 31 -14.08 -5.49 5.08
N GLY A 32 -13.48 -4.39 5.55
CA GLY A 32 -12.92 -3.34 4.68
C GLY A 32 -13.32 -1.89 5.03
N GLY A 33 -14.19 -1.69 6.01
CA GLY A 33 -14.58 -0.38 6.55
C GLY A 33 -13.56 0.27 7.48
N GLY A 34 -12.31 -0.22 7.51
CA GLY A 34 -11.27 0.22 8.44
C GLY A 34 -11.28 -0.59 9.75
N GLY A 35 -10.10 -0.81 10.34
CA GLY A 35 -9.97 -1.50 11.63
C GLY A 35 -10.45 -0.63 12.79
N GLY A 36 -10.51 -1.15 14.02
CA GLY A 36 -10.50 -0.35 15.26
C GLY A 36 -11.71 0.54 15.60
N VAL A 37 -12.69 0.76 14.70
CA VAL A 37 -13.92 1.54 14.98
C VAL A 37 -15.16 0.70 15.29
N TRP A 38 -15.09 -0.61 15.08
CA TRP A 38 -16.26 -1.49 15.19
C TRP A 38 -16.36 -2.17 16.56
N GLY A 39 -15.29 -2.12 17.35
CA GLY A 39 -15.13 -2.85 18.61
C GLY A 39 -13.71 -3.39 18.77
N VAL A 40 -13.49 -4.14 19.86
CA VAL A 40 -12.24 -4.86 20.10
C VAL A 40 -12.38 -6.28 19.56
N ILE A 41 -11.66 -6.59 18.48
CA ILE A 41 -11.65 -7.93 17.89
C ILE A 41 -10.83 -8.85 18.78
N SER A 42 -11.46 -9.91 19.30
CA SER A 42 -10.80 -10.94 20.13
C SER A 42 -10.28 -12.11 19.29
N SER A 43 -11.00 -12.47 18.23
CA SER A 43 -10.60 -13.57 17.34
C SER A 43 -11.18 -13.40 15.92
N MET A 44 -10.59 -14.14 14.98
CA MET A 44 -11.06 -14.22 13.60
C MET A 44 -10.93 -15.64 13.07
N THR A 45 -11.94 -16.12 12.37
CA THR A 45 -11.82 -17.33 11.54
C THR A 45 -11.47 -16.92 10.12
N ILE A 46 -10.35 -17.44 9.60
CA ILE A 46 -9.84 -17.09 8.27
C ILE A 46 -9.81 -18.34 7.39
N ARG A 47 -10.23 -18.18 6.13
CA ARG A 47 -10.15 -19.22 5.11
C ARG A 47 -8.70 -19.59 4.82
N ALA A 48 -8.35 -20.85 5.09
CA ALA A 48 -7.12 -21.45 4.61
C ALA A 48 -7.27 -21.90 3.16
N HIS A 49 -6.16 -21.92 2.43
CA HIS A 49 -6.10 -22.37 1.04
C HIS A 49 -5.15 -23.54 0.89
N ALA A 50 -5.45 -24.43 -0.05
CA ALA A 50 -4.57 -25.55 -0.36
C ALA A 50 -3.24 -25.04 -0.89
N VAL A 51 -2.14 -25.68 -0.44
CA VAL A 51 -0.82 -25.43 -1.00
C VAL A 51 -0.81 -25.88 -2.47
N PRO A 52 -0.34 -25.05 -3.42
CA PRO A 52 -0.28 -25.45 -4.82
C PRO A 52 0.55 -26.72 -5.03
N ASP A 53 0.07 -27.61 -5.90
CA ASP A 53 0.79 -28.81 -6.28
C ASP A 53 2.15 -28.47 -6.92
N GLY A 54 3.15 -29.29 -6.61
CA GLY A 54 4.48 -29.17 -7.18
C GLY A 54 5.42 -28.20 -6.46
N GLY A 55 4.93 -27.36 -5.54
CA GLY A 55 5.76 -26.45 -4.73
C GLY A 55 5.66 -24.97 -5.13
N LEU A 56 6.42 -24.12 -4.44
CA LEU A 56 6.42 -22.66 -4.59
C LEU A 56 7.81 -22.18 -5.00
N SER A 57 7.88 -21.34 -6.03
CA SER A 57 9.09 -20.58 -6.35
C SER A 57 8.97 -19.14 -5.87
N HIS A 58 10.05 -18.64 -5.28
CA HIS A 58 10.28 -17.23 -5.06
C HIS A 58 11.39 -16.74 -6.00
N VAL A 59 11.12 -15.70 -6.76
CA VAL A 59 12.11 -15.04 -7.61
C VAL A 59 12.29 -13.59 -7.21
N LEU A 60 13.55 -13.19 -7.03
CA LEU A 60 13.97 -11.81 -6.83
C LEU A 60 14.77 -11.34 -8.04
N MET A 61 14.27 -10.31 -8.72
CA MET A 61 15.01 -9.58 -9.74
C MET A 61 15.41 -8.21 -9.21
N ILE A 62 16.68 -7.86 -9.38
CA ILE A 62 17.18 -6.54 -8.99
C ILE A 62 17.72 -5.85 -10.23
N LYS A 63 17.36 -4.58 -10.37
CA LYS A 63 17.99 -3.66 -11.31
C LYS A 63 18.46 -2.41 -10.59
N THR A 64 19.64 -1.94 -10.94
CA THR A 64 20.14 -0.62 -10.53
C THR A 64 20.43 0.25 -11.74
N GLY A 65 20.46 1.55 -11.49
CA GLY A 65 20.87 2.56 -12.46
C GLY A 65 21.06 3.92 -11.80
N THR A 66 21.11 4.98 -12.59
CA THR A 66 21.36 6.35 -12.12
C THR A 66 20.32 7.32 -12.66
N PHE A 67 20.28 8.53 -12.08
CA PHE A 67 19.50 9.66 -12.60
C PHE A 67 20.27 10.47 -13.65
N CYS A 68 21.42 9.96 -14.12
CA CYS A 68 22.23 10.65 -15.11
C CYS A 68 21.43 10.83 -16.42
N PRO A 69 21.31 12.06 -16.95
CA PRO A 69 20.68 12.30 -18.25
C PRO A 69 21.52 11.70 -19.39
N ASP A 70 20.87 10.94 -20.27
CA ASP A 70 21.26 10.50 -21.64
C ASP A 70 22.67 9.90 -21.90
N SER A 71 23.52 9.77 -20.88
CA SER A 71 24.91 9.27 -20.99
C SER A 71 25.13 7.92 -20.32
N SER A 72 24.18 7.46 -19.49
CA SER A 72 24.23 6.17 -18.81
C SER A 72 23.27 5.17 -19.48
N PRO A 73 23.70 3.92 -19.77
CA PRO A 73 22.83 2.87 -20.30
C PRO A 73 21.57 2.58 -19.47
N PHE A 74 21.61 2.91 -18.17
CA PHE A 74 20.48 2.81 -17.24
C PHE A 74 20.23 4.15 -16.53
N GLY A 75 20.35 5.25 -17.30
CA GLY A 75 20.07 6.62 -16.86
C GLY A 75 18.59 7.00 -16.88
N TYR A 76 18.30 8.28 -16.70
CA TYR A 76 16.93 8.81 -16.56
C TYR A 76 16.06 8.58 -17.82
N GLY A 77 16.64 8.74 -19.02
CA GLY A 77 15.96 8.46 -20.29
C GLY A 77 15.57 6.99 -20.44
N TRP A 78 16.43 6.06 -20.02
CA TRP A 78 16.10 4.63 -20.00
C TRP A 78 14.97 4.33 -19.02
N LEU A 79 15.00 4.96 -17.84
CA LEU A 79 13.98 4.79 -16.80
C LEU A 79 12.59 5.22 -17.31
N LYS A 80 12.51 6.34 -18.05
CA LYS A 80 11.28 6.80 -18.72
C LYS A 80 10.72 5.76 -19.70
N ALA A 81 11.57 5.12 -20.50
CA ALA A 81 11.15 4.06 -21.42
C ALA A 81 10.79 2.75 -20.68
N MET A 82 11.46 2.45 -19.57
CA MET A 82 11.17 1.29 -18.73
C MET A 82 9.76 1.34 -18.15
N TRP A 83 9.32 2.48 -17.59
CA TRP A 83 8.00 2.59 -16.98
C TRP A 83 6.84 2.29 -17.95
N ARG A 84 6.98 2.65 -19.23
CA ARG A 84 6.00 2.29 -20.27
C ARG A 84 5.94 0.77 -20.50
N ARG A 85 7.10 0.11 -20.54
CA ARG A 85 7.20 -1.35 -20.68
C ARG A 85 6.71 -2.05 -19.41
N PHE A 86 6.95 -1.47 -18.24
CA PHE A 86 6.44 -1.94 -16.97
C PHE A 86 4.91 -1.88 -16.91
N SER A 87 4.28 -0.78 -17.35
CA SER A 87 2.82 -0.70 -17.48
C SER A 87 2.26 -1.84 -18.34
N ALA A 88 2.85 -2.07 -19.51
CA ALA A 88 2.45 -3.17 -20.38
C ALA A 88 2.63 -4.52 -19.68
N TRP A 89 3.69 -4.67 -18.88
CA TRP A 89 3.93 -5.87 -18.11
C TRP A 89 2.89 -6.14 -17.02
N THR A 90 2.60 -5.13 -16.20
CA THR A 90 1.60 -5.23 -15.13
C THR A 90 0.22 -5.63 -15.66
N LEU A 91 -0.15 -5.15 -16.85
CA LEU A 91 -1.42 -5.48 -17.48
C LEU A 91 -1.55 -6.97 -17.86
N MET A 92 -0.46 -7.71 -18.00
CA MET A 92 -0.50 -9.13 -18.35
C MET A 92 -0.69 -10.03 -17.14
N VAL A 93 -0.37 -9.55 -15.93
CA VAL A 93 -0.37 -10.35 -14.72
C VAL A 93 -1.76 -10.93 -14.46
N ASN A 94 -1.78 -12.23 -14.14
CA ASN A 94 -2.98 -12.98 -13.80
C ASN A 94 -3.00 -13.32 -12.30
N HIS A 95 -4.08 -13.95 -11.84
CA HIS A 95 -4.28 -14.30 -10.43
C HIS A 95 -3.39 -15.45 -9.90
N LYS A 96 -2.60 -16.11 -10.74
CA LYS A 96 -1.73 -17.24 -10.38
C LYS A 96 -0.31 -16.82 -10.02
N VAL A 97 0.04 -15.57 -10.27
CA VAL A 97 1.34 -15.00 -9.92
C VAL A 97 1.12 -13.84 -8.97
N SER A 98 1.88 -13.85 -7.87
CA SER A 98 1.91 -12.74 -6.93
C SER A 98 3.24 -12.02 -7.01
N THR A 99 3.22 -10.72 -6.78
CA THR A 99 4.29 -9.80 -7.16
C THR A 99 4.34 -8.67 -6.14
N GLN A 100 5.56 -8.31 -5.75
CA GLN A 100 5.84 -7.17 -4.92
C GLN A 100 7.01 -6.41 -5.53
N ALA A 101 6.74 -5.21 -6.02
CA ALA A 101 7.75 -4.34 -6.58
C ALA A 101 8.07 -3.20 -5.61
N SER A 102 9.35 -2.85 -5.52
CA SER A 102 9.82 -1.69 -4.77
C SER A 102 10.90 -0.95 -5.55
N PHE A 103 10.84 0.37 -5.50
CA PHE A 103 11.77 1.27 -6.18
C PHE A 103 12.35 2.25 -5.16
N PHE A 104 13.64 2.12 -4.89
CA PHE A 104 14.39 2.93 -3.96
C PHE A 104 15.27 3.92 -4.71
N ILE A 105 15.38 5.13 -4.18
CA ILE A 105 16.27 6.17 -4.69
C ILE A 105 17.28 6.46 -3.59
N ASP A 106 18.56 6.48 -3.95
CA ASP A 106 19.66 6.83 -3.05
C ASP A 106 20.30 8.13 -3.52
N THR A 107 20.20 9.14 -2.65
CA THR A 107 20.64 10.51 -2.88
C THR A 107 21.94 10.83 -2.13
N SER A 108 22.55 9.87 -1.42
CA SER A 108 23.66 10.12 -0.48
C SER A 108 24.86 10.82 -1.13
N ASN A 109 25.09 10.57 -2.42
CA ASN A 109 26.24 11.07 -3.17
C ASN A 109 25.89 12.25 -4.10
N TYR A 110 24.67 12.78 -4.04
CA TYR A 110 24.22 13.85 -4.92
C TYR A 110 25.11 15.11 -4.83
N THR A 111 25.51 15.52 -3.63
CA THR A 111 26.35 16.72 -3.43
C THR A 111 27.76 16.58 -4.02
N MET A 112 28.24 15.34 -4.22
CA MET A 112 29.57 15.08 -4.77
C MET A 112 29.57 14.92 -6.30
N GLY A 113 28.49 14.40 -6.90
CA GLY A 113 28.48 14.04 -8.32
C GLY A 113 27.20 14.40 -9.08
N GLY A 114 26.35 15.26 -8.50
CA GLY A 114 25.08 15.69 -9.08
C GLY A 114 24.14 14.53 -9.38
N LEU A 115 23.26 14.70 -10.37
CA LEU A 115 22.26 13.69 -10.76
C LEU A 115 22.88 12.35 -11.19
N CYS A 116 24.11 12.35 -11.71
CA CYS A 116 24.76 11.11 -12.13
C CYS A 116 25.25 10.26 -10.94
N ALA A 117 25.38 10.85 -9.75
CA ALA A 117 25.68 10.15 -8.51
C ALA A 117 24.44 9.72 -7.72
N VAL A 118 23.25 10.16 -8.11
CA VAL A 118 21.98 9.66 -7.57
C VAL A 118 21.66 8.33 -8.23
N THR A 119 21.49 7.30 -7.41
CA THR A 119 21.22 5.94 -7.89
C THR A 119 19.79 5.52 -7.59
N TRP A 120 19.30 4.54 -8.33
CA TRP A 120 18.06 3.87 -8.01
C TRP A 120 18.25 2.37 -8.00
N ARG A 121 17.41 1.70 -7.21
CA ARG A 121 17.34 0.25 -7.12
C ARG A 121 15.88 -0.19 -7.21
N PHE A 122 15.59 -0.97 -8.24
CA PHE A 122 14.31 -1.65 -8.41
C PHE A 122 14.48 -3.09 -7.92
N ASN A 123 13.82 -3.44 -6.82
CA ASN A 123 13.66 -4.83 -6.39
C ASN A 123 12.28 -5.31 -6.82
N PHE A 124 12.24 -6.43 -7.55
CA PHE A 124 11.02 -7.05 -7.99
C PHE A 124 10.99 -8.48 -7.46
N GLU A 125 10.14 -8.73 -6.46
CA GLU A 125 9.87 -10.05 -5.93
C GLU A 125 8.61 -10.60 -6.57
N TYR A 126 8.59 -11.89 -6.88
CA TYR A 126 7.38 -12.57 -7.30
C TYR A 126 7.39 -14.05 -6.98
N PHE A 127 6.19 -14.58 -6.87
CA PHE A 127 5.88 -15.91 -6.37
C PHE A 127 4.94 -16.60 -7.35
N TYR A 128 5.20 -17.89 -7.61
CA TYR A 128 4.38 -18.71 -8.48
C TYR A 128 4.45 -20.18 -8.07
N ALA A 129 3.39 -20.93 -8.35
CA ALA A 129 3.39 -22.38 -8.19
C ALA A 129 4.21 -23.05 -9.30
N HIS A 130 5.05 -24.06 -9.00
CA HIS A 130 5.94 -24.67 -10.00
C HIS A 130 5.23 -25.16 -11.28
N ALA A 131 3.97 -25.59 -11.15
CA ALA A 131 3.15 -26.07 -12.26
C ALA A 131 2.52 -24.97 -13.12
N GLU A 132 2.75 -23.68 -12.83
CA GLU A 132 2.12 -22.56 -13.54
C GLU A 132 2.71 -22.38 -14.95
N PRO A 133 1.95 -22.66 -16.03
CA PRO A 133 2.48 -22.62 -17.39
C PRO A 133 2.84 -21.19 -17.86
N ASP A 134 2.11 -20.17 -17.39
CA ASP A 134 2.33 -18.79 -17.82
C ASP A 134 3.55 -18.14 -17.14
N TYR A 135 4.10 -18.74 -16.09
CA TYR A 135 5.23 -18.19 -15.33
C TYR A 135 6.40 -17.78 -16.24
N ARG A 136 6.82 -18.68 -17.15
CA ARG A 136 7.98 -18.42 -18.01
C ARG A 136 7.76 -17.18 -18.87
N LEU A 137 6.53 -16.98 -19.36
CA LEU A 137 6.14 -15.81 -20.14
C LEU A 137 6.26 -14.54 -19.29
N PHE A 138 5.72 -14.53 -18.06
CA PHE A 138 5.80 -13.37 -17.17
C PHE A 138 7.24 -13.02 -16.82
N ARG A 139 8.04 -14.03 -16.44
CA ARG A 139 9.47 -13.87 -16.12
C ARG A 139 10.25 -13.30 -17.29
N ASP A 140 10.12 -13.89 -18.48
CA ASP A 140 10.96 -13.52 -19.61
C ASP A 140 10.59 -12.13 -20.14
N ARG A 141 9.30 -11.77 -20.11
CA ARG A 141 8.88 -10.38 -20.37
C ARG A 141 9.36 -9.42 -19.30
N LEU A 142 9.35 -9.79 -18.02
CA LEU A 142 9.89 -8.95 -16.94
C LEU A 142 11.40 -8.72 -17.09
N LYS A 143 12.16 -9.77 -17.46
CA LYS A 143 13.59 -9.64 -17.78
C LYS A 143 13.84 -8.65 -18.92
N ALA A 144 13.00 -8.68 -19.97
CA ALA A 144 13.09 -7.71 -21.06
C ALA A 144 12.72 -6.28 -20.65
N VAL A 145 11.83 -6.10 -19.67
CA VAL A 145 11.45 -4.80 -19.10
C VAL A 145 12.60 -4.23 -18.27
N LEU A 146 13.10 -5.02 -17.30
CA LEU A 146 14.04 -4.55 -16.27
C LEU A 146 15.51 -4.64 -16.68
N ALA A 147 15.87 -5.54 -17.59
CA ALA A 147 17.26 -5.92 -17.88
C ALA A 147 18.08 -6.13 -16.57
N PRO A 148 17.61 -7.03 -15.67
CA PRO A 148 18.07 -7.10 -14.29
C PRO A 148 19.56 -7.44 -14.20
N THR A 149 20.24 -6.85 -13.23
CA THR A 149 21.64 -7.18 -12.90
C THR A 149 21.72 -8.44 -12.06
N THR A 150 20.66 -8.75 -11.30
CA THR A 150 20.58 -9.94 -10.45
C THR A 150 19.24 -10.63 -10.68
N VAL A 151 19.28 -11.96 -10.81
CA VAL A 151 18.11 -12.82 -10.79
C VAL A 151 18.40 -13.97 -9.82
N LEU A 152 17.66 -14.04 -8.73
CA LEU A 152 17.74 -15.13 -7.76
C LEU A 152 16.41 -15.87 -7.76
N GLU A 153 16.46 -17.18 -7.94
CA GLU A 153 15.28 -18.05 -7.92
C GLU A 153 15.50 -19.13 -6.86
N ARG A 154 14.56 -19.22 -5.92
CA ARG A 154 14.56 -20.20 -4.84
C ARG A 154 13.29 -21.02 -4.94
N ASN A 155 13.45 -22.32 -5.04
CA ASN A 155 12.36 -23.27 -5.14
C ASN A 155 12.16 -23.95 -3.80
N PHE A 156 10.91 -24.08 -3.40
CA PHE A 156 10.48 -24.69 -2.15
C PHE A 156 9.49 -25.81 -2.48
N ASN A 157 9.58 -26.94 -1.77
CA ASN A 157 8.64 -28.04 -1.98
C ASN A 157 7.24 -27.68 -1.46
N SER A 158 7.15 -26.70 -0.55
CA SER A 158 5.88 -26.16 -0.05
C SER A 158 6.02 -24.68 0.31
N VAL A 159 4.87 -24.00 0.39
CA VAL A 159 4.79 -22.62 0.90
C VAL A 159 5.32 -22.54 2.35
N PHE A 160 5.12 -23.58 3.16
CA PHE A 160 5.61 -23.61 4.54
C PHE A 160 7.14 -23.64 4.63
N GLU A 161 7.82 -24.32 3.72
CA GLU A 161 9.29 -24.27 3.66
C GLU A 161 9.78 -22.84 3.37
N TYR A 162 9.11 -22.12 2.47
CA TYR A 162 9.41 -20.71 2.24
C TYR A 162 9.24 -19.88 3.52
N VAL A 163 8.09 -20.01 4.19
CA VAL A 163 7.81 -19.27 5.43
C VAL A 163 8.83 -19.59 6.52
N LEU A 164 9.17 -20.86 6.71
CA LEU A 164 10.15 -21.31 7.70
C LEU A 164 11.60 -20.93 7.34
N SER A 165 11.89 -20.66 6.06
CA SER A 165 13.20 -20.17 5.63
C SER A 165 13.43 -18.69 5.96
N ILE A 166 12.38 -17.95 6.31
CA ILE A 166 12.47 -16.54 6.68
C ILE A 166 13.12 -16.45 8.07
N PRO A 167 14.22 -15.68 8.23
CA PRO A 167 14.80 -15.44 9.55
C PRO A 167 13.76 -14.91 10.53
N ALA A 168 13.76 -15.42 11.76
CA ALA A 168 12.79 -15.03 12.80
C ALA A 168 12.85 -13.53 13.12
N ASP A 169 14.00 -12.90 12.91
CA ASP A 169 14.27 -11.48 13.10
C ASP A 169 14.06 -10.64 11.83
N LYS A 170 13.61 -11.22 10.70
CA LYS A 170 13.36 -10.47 9.46
C LYS A 170 12.38 -9.32 9.68
N PHE A 171 11.38 -9.52 10.51
CA PHE A 171 10.43 -8.49 10.92
C PHE A 171 10.73 -8.08 12.35
N LEU A 172 11.74 -7.23 12.52
CA LEU A 172 11.94 -6.55 13.79
C LEU A 172 10.69 -5.70 14.06
N LEU A 173 9.92 -6.07 15.08
CA LEU A 173 8.94 -5.17 15.67
C LEU A 173 9.73 -4.04 16.30
N ALA A 174 9.82 -2.90 15.62
CA ALA A 174 10.31 -1.68 16.24
C ALA A 174 9.36 -1.37 17.41
N VAL A 175 9.79 -1.68 18.63
CA VAL A 175 9.08 -1.30 19.85
C VAL A 175 9.29 0.20 20.06
N ASN A 176 8.68 0.98 19.17
CA ASN A 176 8.63 2.42 19.31
C ASN A 176 7.48 2.72 20.27
N ASN A 177 7.71 3.63 21.21
CA ASN A 177 6.65 4.15 22.06
C ASN A 177 5.54 4.71 21.15
N PRO A 178 4.32 4.13 21.14
CA PRO A 178 3.24 4.59 20.27
C PRO A 178 2.69 5.95 20.72
N LEU A 179 3.00 6.37 21.95
CA LEU A 179 2.69 7.70 22.43
C LEU A 179 3.53 8.71 21.64
N PRO A 180 2.89 9.76 21.06
CA PRO A 180 3.65 10.86 20.49
C PRO A 180 4.67 11.33 21.51
N ALA A 181 5.91 11.61 21.09
CA ALA A 181 6.78 12.44 21.92
C ALA A 181 5.96 13.68 22.32
N PRO A 182 5.95 14.11 23.60
CA PRO A 182 4.99 15.10 24.14
C PRO A 182 4.88 16.45 23.40
N GLN A 183 5.68 16.67 22.36
CA GLN A 183 5.86 17.93 21.65
C GLN A 183 5.73 17.82 20.12
N GLN A 184 5.51 16.63 19.55
CA GLN A 184 5.33 16.48 18.10
C GLN A 184 3.84 16.36 17.77
N GLN A 185 3.31 17.37 17.08
CA GLN A 185 1.99 17.30 16.47
C GLN A 185 1.95 16.17 15.44
N PRO A 186 0.83 15.42 15.34
CA PRO A 186 0.64 14.45 14.29
C PRO A 186 0.86 15.07 12.90
N SER A 187 1.56 14.35 12.03
CA SER A 187 1.85 14.77 10.66
C SER A 187 2.20 13.56 9.81
N ASP A 188 2.25 13.74 8.49
CA ASP A 188 2.68 12.68 7.58
C ASP A 188 4.08 12.14 7.93
N ALA A 189 4.98 13.04 8.36
CA ALA A 189 6.34 12.70 8.78
C ALA A 189 6.36 11.94 10.12
N ALA A 190 5.62 12.43 11.12
CA ALA A 190 5.63 11.87 12.47
C ALA A 190 4.93 10.50 12.56
N THR A 191 3.98 10.22 11.66
CA THR A 191 3.23 8.96 11.63
C THR A 191 3.86 7.89 10.74
N GLY A 192 4.84 8.26 9.90
CA GLY A 192 5.37 7.37 8.87
C GLY A 192 4.36 7.06 7.75
N SER A 193 3.38 7.95 7.55
CA SER A 193 2.35 7.83 6.51
C SER A 193 2.94 7.63 5.11
N GLN A 194 2.16 7.01 4.23
CA GLN A 194 2.55 6.76 2.85
C GLN A 194 1.44 7.25 1.92
N ASN A 195 1.72 8.21 1.04
CA ASN A 195 0.72 8.64 0.07
C ASN A 195 0.44 7.46 -0.88
N SER A 196 -0.78 6.92 -0.88
CA SER A 196 -1.16 5.81 -1.74
C SER A 196 -2.16 6.20 -2.80
N VAL A 197 -2.18 5.46 -3.90
CA VAL A 197 -3.27 5.51 -4.89
C VAL A 197 -3.55 4.12 -5.47
N ILE A 198 -4.83 3.84 -5.65
CA ILE A 198 -5.32 2.66 -6.33
C ILE A 198 -5.34 2.93 -7.84
N VAL A 199 -4.58 2.15 -8.60
CA VAL A 199 -4.39 2.32 -10.04
C VAL A 199 -5.22 1.27 -10.78
N SER A 200 -6.30 1.74 -11.42
CA SER A 200 -7.16 0.92 -12.26
C SER A 200 -6.42 0.39 -13.49
N ARG A 201 -6.99 -0.64 -14.13
CA ARG A 201 -6.45 -1.17 -15.38
C ARG A 201 -6.33 -0.10 -16.48
N ASP A 202 -7.31 0.80 -16.58
CA ASP A 202 -7.27 1.86 -17.60
C ASP A 202 -6.28 2.98 -17.23
N ALA A 203 -6.17 3.33 -15.96
CA ALA A 203 -5.15 4.25 -15.48
C ALA A 203 -3.73 3.69 -15.72
N MET A 204 -3.52 2.39 -15.54
CA MET A 204 -2.27 1.72 -15.85
C MET A 204 -1.89 1.82 -17.34
N LYS A 205 -2.88 1.70 -18.25
CA LYS A 205 -2.67 1.85 -19.70
C LYS A 205 -2.34 3.27 -20.11
N THR A 206 -3.00 4.25 -19.52
CA THR A 206 -3.09 5.62 -20.09
C THR A 206 -2.30 6.66 -19.31
N LYS A 207 -2.12 6.48 -18.00
CA LYS A 207 -1.60 7.52 -17.11
C LYS A 207 -0.34 7.11 -16.35
N PHE A 208 -0.25 5.85 -15.88
CA PHE A 208 0.78 5.45 -14.91
C PHE A 208 2.21 5.83 -15.28
N ALA A 209 2.67 5.45 -16.48
CA ALA A 209 4.05 5.73 -16.86
C ALA A 209 4.36 7.23 -16.93
N ALA A 210 3.39 8.07 -17.30
CA ALA A 210 3.57 9.52 -17.34
C ALA A 210 3.59 10.12 -15.92
N THR A 211 2.57 9.82 -15.12
CA THR A 211 2.48 10.26 -13.71
C THR A 211 3.69 9.79 -12.90
N ARG A 212 4.20 8.58 -13.17
CA ARG A 212 5.41 8.05 -12.55
C ARG A 212 6.64 8.93 -12.85
N MET A 213 6.75 9.43 -14.07
CA MET A 213 7.85 10.33 -14.42
C MET A 213 7.68 11.70 -13.81
N GLU A 214 6.46 12.26 -13.74
CA GLU A 214 6.20 13.52 -13.06
C GLU A 214 6.59 13.46 -11.56
N VAL A 215 6.30 12.34 -10.89
CA VAL A 215 6.74 12.13 -9.50
C VAL A 215 8.27 12.06 -9.38
N LEU A 216 8.97 11.45 -10.36
CA LEU A 216 10.43 11.44 -10.38
C LEU A 216 11.02 12.82 -10.73
N ASP A 217 10.32 13.61 -11.54
CA ASP A 217 10.71 14.99 -11.86
C ASP A 217 10.60 15.88 -10.62
N ILE A 218 9.64 15.63 -9.71
CA ILE A 218 9.61 16.28 -8.37
C ILE A 218 10.86 15.94 -7.56
N CYS A 219 11.27 14.67 -7.55
CA CYS A 219 12.52 14.27 -6.88
C CYS A 219 13.71 15.04 -7.47
N VAL A 220 13.86 15.06 -8.80
CA VAL A 220 14.94 15.82 -9.48
C VAL A 220 14.87 17.32 -9.16
N ALA A 221 13.68 17.93 -9.20
CA ALA A 221 13.50 19.34 -8.89
C ALA A 221 13.89 19.66 -7.43
N SER A 222 13.52 18.78 -6.49
CA SER A 222 13.85 18.95 -5.06
C SER A 222 15.34 18.74 -4.77
N LEU A 223 16.06 17.95 -5.57
CA LEU A 223 17.51 17.84 -5.47
C LEU A 223 18.20 19.14 -5.86
N LEU A 224 17.68 19.82 -6.90
CA LEU A 224 18.20 21.12 -7.36
C LEU A 224 17.79 22.26 -6.42
N ASN A 225 16.56 22.21 -5.91
CA ASN A 225 15.96 23.21 -5.04
C ASN A 225 15.30 22.50 -3.84
N PRO A 226 16.05 22.27 -2.75
CA PRO A 226 15.54 21.59 -1.56
C PRO A 226 14.23 22.20 -1.04
N ASP A 227 13.25 21.35 -0.74
CA ASP A 227 11.97 21.74 -0.19
C ASP A 227 12.01 21.64 1.33
N PRO A 228 11.92 22.76 2.08
CA PRO A 228 11.98 22.74 3.54
C PRO A 228 10.79 22.03 4.20
N THR A 229 9.72 21.74 3.44
CA THR A 229 8.57 20.98 3.92
C THR A 229 8.68 19.48 3.60
N SER A 230 9.81 19.01 3.06
CA SER A 230 10.07 17.59 2.91
C SER A 230 10.30 16.91 4.28
N PRO A 231 9.82 15.67 4.48
CA PRO A 231 10.21 14.88 5.65
C PRO A 231 11.67 14.40 5.62
N ASP A 232 12.35 14.52 4.47
CA ASP A 232 13.79 14.23 4.36
C ASP A 232 14.61 15.42 4.93
N PRO A 233 15.59 15.18 5.81
CA PRO A 233 16.41 16.25 6.41
C PRO A 233 17.17 17.11 5.41
N ALA A 234 17.50 16.59 4.23
CA ALA A 234 18.16 17.33 3.15
C ALA A 234 17.18 18.12 2.26
N GLY A 235 15.87 18.07 2.55
CA GLY A 235 14.83 18.74 1.76
C GLY A 235 14.48 18.02 0.46
N TYR A 236 14.99 16.81 0.25
CA TYR A 236 14.73 16.04 -0.97
C TYR A 236 13.39 15.33 -0.92
N ARG A 237 12.67 15.32 -2.03
CA ARG A 237 11.43 14.55 -2.23
C ARG A 237 11.68 13.28 -3.03
N CYS A 238 12.85 12.70 -2.82
CA CYS A 238 13.26 11.43 -3.41
C CYS A 238 12.96 10.31 -2.41
N GLY A 239 11.77 9.72 -2.51
CA GLY A 239 11.33 8.65 -1.64
C GLY A 239 11.53 7.26 -2.23
N PHE A 240 11.23 6.25 -1.42
CA PHE A 240 10.95 4.92 -1.95
C PHE A 240 9.49 4.82 -2.40
N HIS A 241 9.25 3.83 -3.25
CA HIS A 241 7.92 3.52 -3.74
C HIS A 241 7.66 2.03 -3.69
N PHE A 242 6.53 1.64 -3.11
CA PHE A 242 6.00 0.28 -3.24
C PHE A 242 4.95 0.24 -4.34
N LEU A 243 5.04 -0.78 -5.18
CA LEU A 243 4.20 -1.01 -6.35
C LEU A 243 3.58 -2.39 -6.20
N TYR A 244 2.46 -2.43 -5.50
CA TYR A 244 1.80 -3.68 -5.18
C TYR A 244 0.86 -4.10 -6.29
N THR A 245 1.26 -5.14 -7.03
CA THR A 245 0.58 -5.55 -8.26
C THR A 245 -0.29 -6.79 -8.12
N SER A 246 -0.32 -7.42 -6.93
CA SER A 246 -1.19 -8.57 -6.61
C SER A 246 -2.62 -8.16 -6.22
N LEU A 247 -3.35 -7.51 -7.13
CA LEU A 247 -4.70 -7.00 -6.85
C LEU A 247 -5.80 -7.71 -7.64
N THR A 248 -7.05 -7.49 -7.25
CA THR A 248 -8.21 -8.19 -7.80
C THR A 248 -8.64 -7.72 -9.20
N GLY A 249 -8.05 -6.66 -9.73
CA GLY A 249 -8.20 -6.25 -11.13
C GLY A 249 -7.34 -7.05 -12.13
N ASN A 250 -6.42 -7.91 -11.65
CA ASN A 250 -5.65 -8.81 -12.50
C ASN A 250 -6.54 -9.85 -13.22
N LEU A 251 -5.98 -10.46 -14.27
CA LEU A 251 -6.71 -11.40 -15.12
C LEU A 251 -7.11 -12.67 -14.36
N GLY A 252 -8.41 -12.99 -14.38
CA GLY A 252 -8.97 -14.15 -13.69
C GLY A 252 -9.01 -14.06 -12.16
N SER A 253 -8.68 -12.91 -11.58
CA SER A 253 -8.77 -12.72 -10.13
C SER A 253 -10.22 -12.76 -9.65
N PRO A 254 -10.50 -13.40 -8.50
CA PRO A 254 -11.81 -13.31 -7.87
C PRO A 254 -12.09 -11.86 -7.46
N ARG A 255 -13.36 -11.44 -7.61
CA ARG A 255 -13.83 -10.10 -7.24
C ARG A 255 -15.12 -10.21 -6.43
N PRO A 256 -15.05 -10.68 -5.18
CA PRO A 256 -16.22 -10.69 -4.31
C PRO A 256 -16.77 -9.26 -4.12
N ASP A 257 -18.08 -9.14 -3.99
CA ASP A 257 -18.79 -7.88 -3.76
C ASP A 257 -19.42 -7.81 -2.36
N ASP A 258 -19.17 -8.81 -1.52
CA ASP A 258 -19.74 -9.00 -0.19
C ASP A 258 -18.89 -8.38 0.93
N THR A 259 -18.00 -7.44 0.61
CA THR A 259 -17.08 -6.80 1.57
C THR A 259 -17.15 -5.28 1.46
N ALA A 260 -16.89 -4.56 2.55
CA ALA A 260 -16.82 -3.11 2.55
C ALA A 260 -15.49 -2.50 2.04
N ILE A 261 -14.60 -3.29 1.43
CA ILE A 261 -13.34 -2.76 0.90
C ILE A 261 -13.60 -1.72 -0.20
N SER A 262 -12.72 -0.74 -0.30
CA SER A 262 -12.79 0.29 -1.34
C SER A 262 -13.05 -0.32 -2.73
N PRO A 263 -14.08 0.12 -3.47
CA PRO A 263 -14.41 -0.43 -4.79
C PRO A 263 -13.24 -0.36 -5.78
N GLY A 264 -12.33 0.61 -5.60
CA GLY A 264 -11.12 0.74 -6.39
C GLY A 264 -10.30 -0.56 -6.45
N PHE A 265 -10.19 -1.31 -5.34
CA PHE A 265 -9.43 -2.56 -5.30
C PHE A 265 -9.95 -3.61 -6.30
N ARG A 266 -11.27 -3.64 -6.55
CA ARG A 266 -11.92 -4.62 -7.43
C ARG A 266 -11.54 -4.45 -8.91
N SER A 267 -11.15 -3.25 -9.31
CA SER A 267 -10.74 -2.93 -10.69
C SER A 267 -9.24 -2.65 -10.86
N ALA A 268 -8.50 -2.59 -9.75
CA ALA A 268 -7.10 -2.19 -9.74
C ALA A 268 -6.14 -3.32 -10.07
N VAL A 269 -5.10 -2.97 -10.83
CA VAL A 269 -3.95 -3.84 -11.11
C VAL A 269 -2.73 -3.44 -10.29
N MET A 270 -2.79 -2.30 -9.60
CA MET A 270 -1.72 -1.86 -8.73
C MET A 270 -2.21 -0.93 -7.62
N MET A 271 -1.62 -1.04 -6.43
CA MET A 271 -1.68 -0.04 -5.37
C MET A 271 -0.27 0.56 -5.25
N TRP A 272 -0.17 1.87 -5.47
CA TRP A 272 1.10 2.58 -5.52
C TRP A 272 1.28 3.47 -4.31
N ASN A 273 2.32 3.19 -3.49
CA ASN A 273 2.82 4.10 -2.48
C ASN A 273 3.87 5.03 -3.08
N ALA A 274 3.66 6.33 -2.97
CA ALA A 274 4.60 7.37 -3.33
C ALA A 274 4.92 8.23 -2.10
N ARG A 275 5.91 7.78 -1.33
CA ARG A 275 6.40 8.53 -0.17
C ARG A 275 7.00 9.87 -0.63
N THR A 276 7.10 10.80 0.31
CA THR A 276 7.79 12.11 0.22
C THR A 276 7.14 13.19 -0.64
N LEU A 277 6.00 12.95 -1.29
CA LEU A 277 5.21 14.04 -1.88
C LEU A 277 4.55 14.87 -0.78
N SER A 278 4.44 16.18 -0.98
CA SER A 278 3.58 17.03 -0.15
C SER A 278 2.10 16.70 -0.36
N THR A 279 1.23 17.19 0.52
CA THR A 279 -0.23 17.08 0.35
C THR A 279 -0.66 17.66 -1.01
N GLN A 280 -0.18 18.86 -1.35
CA GLN A 280 -0.51 19.52 -2.62
C GLN A 280 -0.01 18.73 -3.84
N GLN A 281 1.24 18.27 -3.82
CA GLN A 281 1.80 17.44 -4.90
C GLN A 281 1.04 16.11 -5.07
N SER A 282 0.57 15.53 -3.96
CA SER A 282 -0.26 14.32 -4.00
C SER A 282 -1.60 14.60 -4.68
N VAL A 283 -2.25 15.72 -4.34
CA VAL A 283 -3.51 16.16 -4.97
C VAL A 283 -3.33 16.41 -6.46
N ASP A 284 -2.30 17.17 -6.84
CA ASP A 284 -2.11 17.63 -8.21
C ASP A 284 -1.70 16.50 -9.17
N ILE A 285 -0.91 15.52 -8.69
CA ILE A 285 -0.27 14.52 -9.54
C ILE A 285 -0.73 13.11 -9.17
N LEU A 286 -0.47 12.67 -7.93
CA LEU A 286 -0.70 11.28 -7.53
C LEU A 286 -2.20 10.92 -7.57
N TYR A 287 -3.08 11.83 -7.15
CA TYR A 287 -4.51 11.57 -7.08
C TYR A 287 -5.20 11.74 -8.43
N GLY A 288 -4.54 12.36 -9.42
CA GLY A 288 -5.03 12.45 -10.80
C GLY A 288 -5.07 11.11 -11.56
N ILE A 289 -4.36 10.08 -11.06
CA ILE A 289 -4.34 8.74 -11.67
C ILE A 289 -5.46 7.81 -11.16
N GLY A 290 -6.02 8.07 -9.98
CA GLY A 290 -6.98 7.17 -9.36
C GLY A 290 -7.75 7.84 -8.23
N GLN A 291 -9.03 7.46 -8.09
CA GLN A 291 -9.95 8.10 -7.15
C GLN A 291 -9.79 7.61 -5.71
N ASN A 292 -9.21 6.42 -5.50
CA ASN A 292 -9.13 5.81 -4.17
C ASN A 292 -7.70 5.67 -3.63
N SER A 293 -7.55 5.68 -2.31
CA SER A 293 -6.33 5.30 -1.56
C SER A 293 -6.57 4.03 -0.77
N TYR A 294 -5.48 3.38 -0.39
CA TYR A 294 -5.52 2.31 0.58
C TYR A 294 -5.50 2.89 1.99
N PHE A 295 -6.58 2.71 2.74
CA PHE A 295 -6.77 3.22 4.10
C PHE A 295 -5.61 2.89 5.07
N SER A 296 -5.04 1.68 5.03
CA SER A 296 -4.01 1.28 6.00
C SER A 296 -2.60 1.80 5.66
N GLU A 297 -2.39 2.27 4.43
CA GLU A 297 -1.13 2.88 3.99
C GLU A 297 -1.47 4.14 3.20
N SER A 298 -1.93 5.18 3.89
CA SER A 298 -2.33 6.45 3.29
C SER A 298 -1.63 7.63 3.99
N SER A 299 -1.78 8.82 3.40
CA SER A 299 -1.39 10.09 4.02
C SER A 299 -2.16 10.29 5.32
N TYR A 300 -1.51 10.86 6.32
CA TYR A 300 -2.17 11.36 7.53
C TYR A 300 -2.99 12.62 7.20
N VAL A 301 -2.44 13.52 6.39
CA VAL A 301 -3.14 14.72 5.92
C VAL A 301 -3.85 14.43 4.60
N MET A 302 -5.18 14.37 4.62
CA MET A 302 -5.96 14.01 3.44
C MET A 302 -7.30 14.75 3.38
N HIS A 303 -7.48 15.54 2.32
CA HIS A 303 -8.76 16.17 2.01
C HIS A 303 -9.70 15.14 1.39
N ASN A 304 -11.01 15.26 1.65
CA ASN A 304 -12.03 14.36 1.12
C ASN A 304 -11.73 12.87 1.38
N TRP A 305 -11.15 12.56 2.55
CA TRP A 305 -10.66 11.23 2.90
C TRP A 305 -11.76 10.16 2.84
N THR A 306 -13.00 10.51 3.19
CA THR A 306 -14.16 9.59 3.12
C THR A 306 -14.35 9.03 1.72
N SER A 307 -14.42 9.92 0.73
CA SER A 307 -14.53 9.57 -0.69
C SER A 307 -13.28 8.87 -1.20
N ARG A 308 -12.10 9.31 -0.71
CA ARG A 308 -10.82 8.72 -1.08
C ARG A 308 -10.67 7.28 -0.60
N TYR A 309 -11.17 6.91 0.58
CA TYR A 309 -11.07 5.55 1.08
C TYR A 309 -12.19 4.66 0.59
N TRP A 310 -13.45 5.09 0.62
CA TRP A 310 -14.59 4.21 0.31
C TRP A 310 -15.44 4.69 -0.87
N GLY A 311 -15.35 5.97 -1.23
CA GLY A 311 -16.37 6.64 -2.02
C GLY A 311 -17.57 7.02 -1.14
N GLN A 312 -18.27 8.10 -1.49
CA GLN A 312 -19.26 8.69 -0.58
C GLN A 312 -20.41 7.73 -0.23
N ALA A 313 -20.99 7.04 -1.22
CA ALA A 313 -22.13 6.15 -0.98
C ALA A 313 -21.78 4.98 -0.05
N LEU A 314 -20.59 4.38 -0.22
CA LEU A 314 -20.13 3.29 0.64
C LEU A 314 -19.79 3.80 2.04
N TYR A 315 -19.18 4.99 2.13
CA TYR A 315 -18.92 5.64 3.41
C TYR A 315 -20.22 5.92 4.18
N ASP A 316 -21.26 6.42 3.53
CA ASP A 316 -22.54 6.72 4.18
C ASP A 316 -23.19 5.44 4.73
N GLN A 317 -23.10 4.32 3.99
CA GLN A 317 -23.56 3.02 4.47
C GLN A 317 -22.77 2.54 5.71
N LEU A 318 -21.45 2.67 5.67
CA LEU A 318 -20.58 2.35 6.81
C LEU A 318 -20.90 3.22 8.01
N LEU A 319 -21.16 4.51 7.80
CA LEU A 319 -21.53 5.46 8.85
C LEU A 319 -22.85 5.09 9.52
N THR A 320 -23.85 4.66 8.74
CA THR A 320 -25.12 4.16 9.30
C THR A 320 -24.90 2.97 10.22
N ILE A 321 -24.06 2.01 9.81
CA ILE A 321 -23.74 0.82 10.63
C ILE A 321 -22.97 1.24 11.88
N LYS A 322 -21.96 2.11 11.74
CA LYS A 322 -21.17 2.62 12.87
C LYS A 322 -22.06 3.26 13.94
N LYS A 323 -22.99 4.13 13.53
CA LYS A 323 -23.93 4.79 14.46
C LYS A 323 -24.90 3.81 15.14
N ALA A 324 -25.24 2.70 14.49
CA ALA A 324 -26.09 1.68 15.09
C ALA A 324 -25.35 0.86 16.17
N HIS A 325 -24.08 0.55 15.93
CA HIS A 325 -23.29 -0.34 16.79
C HIS A 325 -22.42 0.37 17.84
N ASP A 326 -22.08 1.64 17.61
CA ASP A 326 -21.33 2.47 18.56
C ASP A 326 -21.85 3.92 18.52
N PRO A 327 -23.09 4.15 18.99
CA PRO A 327 -23.71 5.49 18.99
C PRO A 327 -23.00 6.50 19.91
N GLY A 328 -22.14 6.02 20.82
CA GLY A 328 -21.34 6.84 21.72
C GLY A 328 -19.96 7.22 21.18
N ASP A 329 -19.61 6.76 19.97
CA ASP A 329 -18.27 6.89 19.37
C ASP A 329 -17.14 6.50 20.35
N HIS A 330 -17.35 5.41 21.10
CA HIS A 330 -16.38 4.87 22.06
C HIS A 330 -15.08 4.44 21.38
N PHE A 331 -15.19 3.95 20.15
CA PHE A 331 -14.09 3.59 19.29
C PHE A 331 -13.91 4.65 18.20
N TRP A 332 -12.83 5.41 18.27
CA TRP A 332 -12.56 6.51 17.35
C TRP A 332 -11.08 6.62 17.00
N CYS A 333 -10.78 6.99 15.76
CA CYS A 333 -9.45 7.38 15.32
C CYS A 333 -9.54 8.29 14.09
N HIS A 334 -8.50 9.10 13.88
CA HIS A 334 -8.38 10.03 12.75
C HIS A 334 -8.61 9.34 11.40
N HIS A 335 -9.55 9.87 10.63
CA HIS A 335 -10.04 9.37 9.33
C HIS A 335 -10.67 7.98 9.34
N TYR A 336 -11.14 7.50 10.49
CA TYR A 336 -11.95 6.29 10.53
C TYR A 336 -13.43 6.64 10.33
N VAL A 337 -14.28 5.65 10.07
CA VAL A 337 -15.72 5.86 9.92
C VAL A 337 -16.30 6.55 11.16
N ALA A 338 -17.13 7.57 10.92
CA ALA A 338 -17.69 8.50 11.91
C ALA A 338 -16.77 9.61 12.43
N ASP A 339 -15.52 9.67 11.98
CA ASP A 339 -14.70 10.86 12.19
C ASP A 339 -15.21 12.08 11.40
N ASN A 340 -14.74 13.28 11.75
CA ASN A 340 -15.09 14.52 11.08
C ASN A 340 -14.66 14.49 9.59
N PRO A 341 -15.61 14.46 8.63
CA PRO A 341 -15.27 14.36 7.21
C PRO A 341 -14.58 15.61 6.66
N HIS A 342 -14.60 16.72 7.40
CA HIS A 342 -13.94 17.97 7.06
C HIS A 342 -12.59 18.15 7.74
N ASP A 343 -12.23 17.27 8.68
CA ASP A 343 -10.93 17.32 9.33
C ASP A 343 -9.87 16.68 8.44
N THR A 344 -9.08 17.54 7.81
CA THR A 344 -7.97 17.10 6.95
C THR A 344 -6.71 16.82 7.77
N TYR A 345 -6.46 17.60 8.82
CA TYR A 345 -5.16 17.71 9.47
C TYR A 345 -5.08 16.95 10.80
N GLY A 346 -6.22 16.44 11.28
CA GLY A 346 -6.37 15.90 12.62
C GLY A 346 -6.44 17.05 13.61
N ASP A 347 -7.64 17.32 14.14
CA ASP A 347 -7.85 18.32 15.17
C ASP A 347 -6.88 18.01 16.33
N PRO A 348 -6.03 18.97 16.75
CA PRO A 348 -5.19 18.75 17.91
C PRO A 348 -6.14 18.54 19.09
N LEU A 349 -6.20 17.31 19.62
CA LEU A 349 -7.05 16.86 20.72
C LEU A 349 -7.34 18.04 21.65
N SER A 350 -8.47 18.71 21.43
CA SER A 350 -8.82 19.84 22.27
C SER A 350 -9.03 19.29 23.67
N ALA A 351 -8.65 20.06 24.69
CA ALA A 351 -8.69 19.69 26.11
C ALA A 351 -10.10 19.34 26.67
N ALA A 352 -11.07 19.06 25.80
CA ALA A 352 -12.45 18.69 26.09
C ALA A 352 -12.82 17.26 25.64
N ALA A 353 -11.92 16.49 25.03
CA ALA A 353 -12.14 15.06 24.87
C ALA A 353 -12.08 14.39 26.24
N ASN A 354 -13.23 14.19 26.87
CA ASN A 354 -13.38 13.37 28.05
C ASN A 354 -12.61 12.06 27.85
N LEU A 355 -11.81 11.67 28.85
CA LEU A 355 -10.89 10.53 28.93
C LEU A 355 -11.53 9.13 28.71
N ALA A 356 -12.69 9.03 28.05
CA ALA A 356 -13.43 7.79 27.80
C ALA A 356 -13.20 7.20 26.40
N SER A 357 -12.46 7.85 25.51
CA SER A 357 -12.08 7.29 24.21
C SER A 357 -10.81 6.47 24.34
N ILE A 358 -10.91 5.15 24.14
CA ILE A 358 -9.74 4.27 24.04
C ILE A 358 -9.02 4.63 22.74
N LEU A 359 -7.92 5.36 22.86
CA LEU A 359 -6.98 5.61 21.78
C LEU A 359 -6.30 4.29 21.40
N ILE A 360 -6.98 3.48 20.61
CA ILE A 360 -6.34 2.42 19.85
C ILE A 360 -5.66 3.14 18.69
N LYS A 361 -4.44 3.64 18.92
CA LYS A 361 -3.47 3.60 17.83
C LYS A 361 -3.34 2.12 17.52
N SER A 362 -4.17 1.68 16.57
CA SER A 362 -3.72 0.66 15.67
C SER A 362 -2.49 1.32 15.07
N ALA A 363 -1.31 1.00 15.64
CA ALA A 363 -0.22 0.67 14.75
C ALA A 363 -0.93 -0.06 13.62
N ALA A 364 -0.76 0.41 12.39
CA ALA A 364 -0.83 -0.51 11.29
C ALA A 364 0.09 -1.65 11.73
N CYS A 365 -0.49 -2.63 12.43
CA CYS A 365 0.04 -3.95 12.57
C CYS A 365 0.33 -4.19 11.12
N PHE A 366 1.61 -4.36 10.84
CA PHE A 366 2.13 -4.71 9.55
C PHE A 366 1.35 -5.95 9.12
N CYS A 367 0.13 -5.76 8.64
CA CYS A 367 -0.63 -6.66 7.84
C CYS A 367 -0.04 -6.48 6.44
N ASN A 368 1.28 -6.69 6.37
CA ASN A 368 1.88 -7.45 5.29
C ASN A 368 1.12 -8.78 5.09
N CYS A 369 0.27 -9.22 6.03
CA CYS A 369 -0.78 -10.21 5.80
C CYS A 369 -1.72 -9.90 4.63
N LEU A 370 -1.92 -8.64 4.22
CA LEU A 370 -2.72 -8.33 3.01
C LEU A 370 -1.99 -8.61 1.70
N MET A 371 -0.68 -8.92 1.76
CA MET A 371 0.16 -9.24 0.60
C MET A 371 1.21 -10.29 0.88
N PHE A 372 0.91 -11.28 1.72
CA PHE A 372 1.54 -12.56 1.49
C PHE A 372 0.80 -13.20 0.30
N PRO A 373 1.49 -13.49 -0.81
CA PRO A 373 1.03 -14.57 -1.64
C PRO A 373 0.94 -15.78 -0.75
N ILE A 374 -0.27 -16.26 -0.54
CA ILE A 374 -0.44 -17.68 -0.74
C ILE A 374 -1.32 -17.77 -1.97
#